data_AF-A0A967CK37-F1
#
_entry.id   AF-A0A967CK37-F1
#
_cell.length_a   1.000
_cell.length_b   1.000
_cell.length_c   1.000
_cell.angle_alpha   90.00
_cell.angle_beta   90.00
_cell.angle_gamma   90.00
#
_symmetry.space_group_name_H-M   'P 1'
#
loop_
_entity.id
_entity.type
_entity.pdbx_description
1 polymer ?
#
loop_
_entity_poly.entity_id
_entity_poly.type
_entity_poly.pdbx_seq_one_letter_code
_entity_poly.pdbx_strand_id
1 'polypeptide(L)'
;DSPERKSALEHALQNQTRLIKDVGLRRNYETSLRDKQWDFFRAQTSPRYLTSQKGGGRRHSAPVTQVTKASRLAARDGFSADHLKESVIIAALINCPKALEGMIDELQGFEFFTSEYGEIVRVLCQYLPQSREDAEARVSDAMGKRVLEMLWSENHVHIAPCMKQPQNVEMTIMTVQAEVQKLAIQRGLAAELEEVSRGSEQDIDDTSVWRITRAVEAKNTTLAPTSEDKAAYDMADNGARINRSEKDGWEKLLSEISFSKEKK
;
A
#
# COMPACT_ATOMS: atom_id res chain seq x y z
N ASP A 1 27.07 -21.11 -17.01
CA ASP A 1 28.20 -20.64 -16.17
C ASP A 1 28.57 -21.76 -15.21
N SER A 2 29.83 -22.23 -15.20
CA SER A 2 30.25 -23.47 -14.52
C SER A 2 30.33 -23.30 -12.98
N PRO A 3 29.96 -24.32 -12.17
CA PRO A 3 30.09 -24.30 -10.70
C PRO A 3 31.49 -23.90 -10.18
N GLU A 4 32.53 -24.24 -10.93
CA GLU A 4 33.92 -23.94 -10.58
C GLU A 4 34.22 -22.44 -10.56
N ARG A 5 33.62 -21.67 -11.48
CA ARG A 5 33.78 -20.20 -11.54
C ARG A 5 33.10 -19.50 -10.36
N LYS A 6 31.98 -20.03 -9.90
CA LYS A 6 31.27 -19.53 -8.71
C LYS A 6 32.11 -19.70 -7.45
N SER A 7 32.70 -20.89 -7.28
CA SER A 7 33.58 -21.20 -6.16
C SER A 7 34.85 -20.33 -6.15
N ALA A 8 35.47 -20.12 -7.32
CA ALA A 8 36.66 -19.26 -7.43
C ALA A 8 36.37 -17.79 -7.04
N LEU A 9 35.22 -17.25 -7.47
CA LEU A 9 34.78 -15.89 -7.12
C LEU A 9 34.48 -15.77 -5.62
N GLU A 10 33.80 -16.77 -5.05
CA GLU A 10 33.49 -16.82 -3.62
C GLU A 10 34.77 -16.84 -2.77
N HIS A 11 35.75 -17.65 -3.14
CA HIS A 11 37.02 -17.76 -2.44
C HIS A 11 37.83 -16.45 -2.52
N ALA A 12 37.82 -15.77 -3.67
CA ALA A 12 38.47 -14.47 -3.84
C ALA A 12 37.82 -13.40 -2.93
N LEU A 13 36.49 -13.35 -2.85
CA LEU A 13 35.77 -12.39 -2.02
C LEU A 13 35.98 -12.65 -0.52
N GLN A 14 35.96 -13.91 -0.09
CA GLN A 14 36.26 -14.27 1.31
C GLN A 14 37.70 -13.87 1.72
N ASN A 15 38.67 -14.00 0.81
CA ASN A 15 40.03 -13.56 1.09
C ASN A 15 40.14 -12.04 1.26
N GLN A 16 39.34 -11.26 0.51
CA GLN A 16 39.31 -9.79 0.64
C GLN A 16 38.57 -9.34 1.91
N THR A 17 37.45 -9.98 2.28
CA THR A 17 36.73 -9.63 3.51
C THR A 17 37.51 -9.97 4.78
N ARG A 18 38.43 -10.95 4.72
CA ARG A 18 39.36 -11.27 5.81
C ARG A 18 40.34 -10.15 6.15
N LEU A 19 40.61 -9.22 5.23
CA LEU A 19 41.48 -8.07 5.49
C LEU A 19 40.81 -7.01 6.39
N ILE A 20 39.48 -7.10 6.57
CA ILE A 20 38.71 -6.21 7.43
C ILE A 20 38.91 -6.63 8.89
N LYS A 21 39.64 -5.81 9.65
CA LYS A 21 39.99 -6.08 11.06
C LYS A 21 38.79 -6.05 12.00
N ASP A 22 37.79 -5.22 11.69
CA ASP A 22 36.57 -5.09 12.49
C ASP A 22 35.59 -6.23 12.18
N VAL A 23 35.24 -6.99 13.24
CA VAL A 23 34.36 -8.16 13.16
C VAL A 23 32.93 -7.79 12.75
N GLY A 24 32.40 -6.68 13.24
CA GLY A 24 31.04 -6.23 12.94
C GLY A 24 30.94 -5.71 11.51
N LEU A 25 31.92 -4.90 11.10
CA LEU A 25 32.00 -4.37 9.74
C LEU A 25 32.18 -5.51 8.71
N ARG A 26 33.05 -6.47 9.01
CA ARG A 26 33.27 -7.66 8.17
C ARG A 26 31.97 -8.46 7.96
N ARG A 27 31.20 -8.72 9.02
CA ARG A 27 29.91 -9.45 8.92
C ARG A 27 28.90 -8.73 8.02
N ASN A 28 28.87 -7.40 8.08
CA ASN A 28 27.99 -6.59 7.23
C ASN A 28 28.41 -6.70 5.75
N TYR A 29 29.70 -6.58 5.45
CA TYR A 29 30.20 -6.74 4.09
C TYR A 29 30.02 -8.17 3.55
N GLU A 30 30.22 -9.19 4.37
CA GLU A 30 29.97 -10.59 3.99
C GLU A 30 28.50 -10.82 3.63
N THR A 31 27.57 -10.22 4.38
CA THR A 31 26.12 -10.31 4.09
C THR A 31 25.79 -9.62 2.78
N SER A 32 26.22 -8.36 2.59
CA SER A 32 25.94 -7.60 1.37
C SER A 32 26.59 -8.20 0.11
N LEU A 33 27.77 -8.81 0.23
CA LEU A 33 28.41 -9.49 -0.90
C LEU A 33 27.64 -10.75 -1.30
N ARG A 34 27.10 -11.50 -0.34
CA ARG A 34 26.29 -12.69 -0.61
C ARG A 34 25.01 -12.35 -1.38
N ASP A 35 24.35 -11.27 -0.99
CA ASP A 35 23.13 -10.79 -1.66
C ASP A 35 23.45 -10.32 -3.10
N LYS A 36 24.53 -9.55 -3.29
CA LYS A 36 24.97 -9.12 -4.63
C LYS A 36 25.38 -10.29 -5.53
N GLN A 37 26.03 -11.32 -4.97
CA GLN A 37 26.35 -12.54 -5.71
C GLN A 37 25.09 -13.29 -6.13
N TRP A 38 24.12 -13.40 -5.22
CA TRP A 38 22.84 -14.04 -5.48
C TRP A 38 22.08 -13.34 -6.62
N ASP A 39 22.06 -12.01 -6.61
CA ASP A 39 21.42 -11.20 -7.65
C ASP A 39 22.17 -11.30 -8.98
N PHE A 40 23.51 -11.26 -8.97
CA PHE A 40 24.33 -11.37 -10.19
C PHE A 40 24.09 -12.70 -10.92
N PHE A 41 24.05 -13.82 -10.18
CA PHE A 41 23.82 -15.13 -10.78
C PHE A 41 22.34 -15.37 -11.16
N ARG A 42 21.39 -14.70 -10.51
CA ARG A 42 19.96 -14.73 -10.90
C ARG A 42 19.67 -13.89 -12.13
N ALA A 43 20.24 -12.69 -12.22
CA ALA A 43 20.07 -11.78 -13.36
C ALA A 43 20.65 -12.36 -14.66
N GLN A 44 21.68 -13.21 -14.57
CA GLN A 44 22.23 -13.93 -15.72
C GLN A 44 21.37 -15.13 -16.18
N THR A 45 20.41 -15.56 -15.37
CA THR A 45 19.43 -16.61 -15.72
C THR A 45 18.06 -16.00 -16.05
N SER A 46 17.99 -15.21 -17.12
CA SER A 46 16.89 -15.11 -18.12
C SER A 46 16.76 -13.70 -18.68
N PRO A 47 16.57 -13.58 -20.00
CA PRO A 47 15.21 -13.30 -20.45
C PRO A 47 14.77 -14.29 -21.52
N ARG A 48 13.73 -15.08 -21.24
CA ARG A 48 13.03 -15.86 -22.26
C ARG A 48 11.59 -15.41 -22.30
N TYR A 49 11.27 -14.61 -23.31
CA TYR A 49 9.92 -14.46 -23.84
C TYR A 49 9.36 -15.85 -24.18
N LEU A 50 8.11 -16.14 -23.78
CA LEU A 50 6.99 -16.60 -24.63
C LEU A 50 5.78 -17.10 -23.79
N THR A 51 4.59 -16.56 -24.11
CA THR A 51 3.23 -17.15 -24.19
C THR A 51 2.59 -17.97 -23.05
N SER A 52 1.35 -17.54 -22.75
CA SER A 52 0.12 -18.32 -22.45
C SER A 52 0.20 -19.86 -22.49
N GLN A 53 -0.19 -20.53 -21.39
CA GLN A 53 -1.41 -21.37 -21.28
C GLN A 53 -1.49 -22.07 -19.91
N LYS A 54 -2.66 -21.99 -19.26
CA LYS A 54 -3.40 -23.00 -18.47
C LYS A 54 -2.63 -24.13 -17.77
N GLY A 55 -2.85 -24.27 -16.44
CA GLY A 55 -2.69 -25.55 -15.74
C GLY A 55 -2.34 -25.42 -14.26
N GLY A 56 -3.20 -25.97 -13.39
CA GLY A 56 -3.07 -25.91 -11.93
C GLY A 56 -1.87 -26.67 -11.37
N GLY A 57 -1.48 -26.27 -10.16
CA GLY A 57 -0.45 -26.94 -9.37
C GLY A 57 -0.13 -26.16 -8.10
N ARG A 58 -0.50 -26.74 -6.96
CA ARG A 58 -0.22 -26.28 -5.58
C ARG A 58 1.21 -25.73 -5.47
N ARG A 59 1.36 -24.51 -4.92
CA ARG A 59 2.66 -23.96 -4.55
C ARG A 59 2.78 -23.92 -3.02
N HIS A 60 3.82 -24.63 -2.58
CA HIS A 60 4.32 -24.71 -1.22
C HIS A 60 4.58 -23.32 -0.62
N SER A 61 4.24 -23.16 0.66
CA SER A 61 4.53 -21.98 1.47
C SER A 61 6.03 -21.71 1.53
N ALA A 62 6.43 -20.49 1.21
CA ALA A 62 7.81 -20.03 1.44
C ALA A 62 8.06 -19.91 2.96
N PRO A 63 9.30 -20.18 3.43
CA PRO A 63 9.63 -20.09 4.85
C PRO A 63 9.57 -18.64 5.34
N VAL A 64 9.00 -18.47 6.54
CA VAL A 64 8.60 -17.23 7.25
C VAL A 64 9.77 -16.28 7.60
N THR A 65 10.99 -16.50 7.08
CA THR A 65 12.19 -15.75 7.49
C THR A 65 12.43 -14.44 6.73
N GLN A 66 11.68 -14.15 5.66
CA GLN A 66 11.81 -12.88 4.91
C GLN A 66 10.86 -11.77 5.37
N VAL A 67 9.72 -12.10 5.99
CA VAL A 67 8.71 -11.13 6.43
C VAL A 67 9.22 -10.29 7.62
N THR A 68 10.05 -10.88 8.49
CA THR A 68 10.64 -10.22 9.67
C THR A 68 11.70 -9.17 9.32
N LYS A 69 12.44 -9.33 8.20
CA LYS A 69 13.47 -8.36 7.77
C LYS A 69 12.91 -7.19 6.96
N ALA A 70 11.83 -7.40 6.21
CA ALA A 70 11.17 -6.34 5.45
C ALA A 70 10.57 -5.27 6.37
N SER A 71 10.05 -5.65 7.55
CA SER A 71 9.44 -4.73 8.50
C SER A 71 10.43 -3.75 9.14
N ARG A 72 11.68 -4.20 9.39
CA ARG A 72 12.72 -3.36 10.01
C ARG A 72 13.48 -2.47 9.03
N LEU A 73 13.51 -2.82 7.75
CA LEU A 73 14.20 -2.02 6.73
C LEU A 73 13.34 -0.84 6.25
N ALA A 74 12.02 -1.01 6.17
CA ALA A 74 11.08 0.07 5.82
C ALA A 74 11.01 1.19 6.87
N ALA A 75 11.38 0.92 8.13
CA ALA A 75 11.40 1.91 9.19
C ALA A 75 12.63 2.85 9.17
N ARG A 76 13.65 2.57 8.34
CA ARG A 76 14.95 3.26 8.41
C ARG A 76 15.10 4.47 7.47
N ASP A 77 14.26 4.58 6.43
CA ASP A 77 14.36 5.61 5.39
C ASP A 77 13.31 6.75 5.52
N GLY A 78 12.64 6.89 6.66
CA GLY A 78 11.66 7.96 6.90
C GLY A 78 10.33 7.81 6.13
N PHE A 79 10.28 6.96 5.10
CA PHE A 79 9.08 6.55 4.38
C PHE A 79 8.61 5.18 4.88
N SER A 80 7.74 5.18 5.89
CA SER A 80 7.09 3.95 6.33
C SER A 80 5.89 3.64 5.42
N ALA A 81 5.57 2.35 5.27
CA ALA A 81 4.33 1.95 4.61
C ALA A 81 3.09 2.53 5.31
N ASP A 82 3.21 2.84 6.60
CA ASP A 82 2.17 3.53 7.37
C ASP A 82 1.97 4.96 6.86
N HIS A 83 3.06 5.72 6.73
CA HIS A 83 3.01 7.11 6.25
C HIS A 83 2.35 7.24 4.88
N LEU A 84 2.67 6.33 3.94
CA LEU A 84 2.04 6.28 2.61
C LEU A 84 0.51 6.16 2.68
N LYS A 85 0.01 5.37 3.61
CA LYS A 85 -1.43 5.13 3.77
C LYS A 85 -2.11 6.26 4.51
N GLU A 86 -1.47 6.75 5.57
CA GLU A 86 -1.97 7.88 6.33
C GLU A 86 -2.07 9.13 5.46
N SER A 87 -1.08 9.41 4.61
CA SER A 87 -1.14 10.59 3.74
C SER A 87 -2.27 10.51 2.72
N VAL A 88 -2.56 9.31 2.19
CA VAL A 88 -3.75 9.08 1.34
C VAL A 88 -5.05 9.31 2.12
N ILE A 89 -5.14 8.84 3.38
CA ILE A 89 -6.30 9.07 4.25
C ILE A 89 -6.52 10.58 4.44
N ILE A 90 -5.49 11.32 4.84
CA ILE A 90 -5.60 12.76 5.09
C ILE A 90 -5.98 13.51 3.82
N ALA A 91 -5.31 13.22 2.70
CA ALA A 91 -5.60 13.87 1.44
C ALA A 91 -7.03 13.61 0.97
N ALA A 92 -7.54 12.39 1.13
CA ALA A 92 -8.90 12.03 0.79
C ALA A 92 -9.92 12.82 1.64
N LEU A 93 -9.70 12.93 2.94
CA LEU A 93 -10.55 13.69 3.87
C LEU A 93 -10.55 15.20 3.57
N ILE A 94 -9.39 15.77 3.24
CA ILE A 94 -9.31 17.19 2.83
C ILE A 94 -10.00 17.39 1.47
N ASN A 95 -9.85 16.46 0.53
CA ASN A 95 -10.46 16.57 -0.79
C ASN A 95 -11.98 16.39 -0.77
N CYS A 96 -12.52 15.62 0.18
CA CYS A 96 -13.96 15.48 0.38
C CYS A 96 -14.32 15.49 1.88
N PRO A 97 -14.42 16.69 2.50
CA PRO A 97 -14.69 16.83 3.93
C PRO A 97 -16.04 16.29 4.38
N LYS A 98 -17.04 16.26 3.49
CA LYS A 98 -18.36 15.68 3.77
C LYS A 98 -18.31 14.20 4.18
N ALA A 99 -17.26 13.48 3.80
CA ALA A 99 -17.05 12.10 4.25
C ALA A 99 -16.81 11.97 5.76
N LEU A 100 -16.37 13.05 6.43
CA LEU A 100 -16.13 13.06 7.87
C LEU A 100 -17.38 12.70 8.66
N GLU A 101 -18.57 13.16 8.24
CA GLU A 101 -19.83 12.93 8.97
C GLU A 101 -20.12 11.43 9.21
N GLY A 102 -19.71 10.56 8.28
CA GLY A 102 -19.91 9.11 8.39
C GLY A 102 -18.78 8.35 9.08
N MET A 103 -17.69 9.02 9.46
CA MET A 103 -16.44 8.37 9.88
C MET A 103 -15.82 8.95 11.16
N ILE A 104 -16.48 9.92 11.82
CA ILE A 104 -15.92 10.61 13.00
C ILE A 104 -15.47 9.62 14.09
N ASP A 105 -16.35 8.68 14.48
CA ASP A 105 -16.06 7.74 15.56
C ASP A 105 -14.88 6.83 15.23
N GLU A 106 -14.82 6.34 13.99
CA GLU A 106 -13.72 5.50 13.50
C GLU A 106 -12.39 6.27 13.50
N LEU A 107 -12.41 7.52 13.03
CA LEU A 107 -11.22 8.38 12.94
C LEU A 107 -10.72 8.86 14.31
N GLN A 108 -11.62 9.10 15.28
CA GLN A 108 -11.23 9.50 16.64
C GLN A 108 -10.52 8.38 17.40
N GLY A 109 -10.91 7.12 17.16
CA GLY A 109 -10.25 5.95 17.74
C GLY A 109 -8.97 5.53 17.02
N PHE A 110 -8.68 6.10 15.85
CA PHE A 110 -7.55 5.71 15.02
C PHE A 110 -6.26 6.45 15.42
N GLU A 111 -5.21 5.70 15.72
CA GLU A 111 -3.90 6.25 16.04
C GLU A 111 -3.08 6.47 14.77
N PHE A 112 -2.65 7.71 14.53
CA PHE A 112 -1.75 8.03 13.42
C PHE A 112 -0.29 7.93 13.89
N PHE A 113 0.54 7.22 13.12
CA PHE A 113 1.98 7.14 13.30
C PHE A 113 2.64 8.50 13.03
N THR A 114 2.20 9.19 11.98
CA THR A 114 2.62 10.56 11.68
C THR A 114 1.83 11.53 12.56
N SER A 115 2.49 12.17 13.53
CA SER A 115 1.82 13.03 14.51
C SER A 115 1.04 14.18 13.85
N GLU A 116 1.57 14.74 12.77
CA GLU A 116 0.94 15.83 12.03
C GLU A 116 -0.40 15.42 11.45
N TYR A 117 -0.52 14.18 10.96
CA TYR A 117 -1.75 13.66 10.36
C TYR A 117 -2.84 13.46 11.42
N GLY A 118 -2.48 13.02 12.62
CA GLY A 118 -3.41 12.96 13.75
C GLY A 118 -3.98 14.33 14.12
N GLU A 119 -3.14 15.37 14.16
CA GLU A 119 -3.59 16.73 14.43
C GLU A 119 -4.48 17.30 13.31
N ILE A 120 -4.18 17.01 12.04
CA ILE A 120 -5.05 17.38 10.91
C ILE A 120 -6.45 16.78 11.10
N VAL A 121 -6.56 15.49 11.41
CA VAL A 121 -7.87 14.85 11.64
C VAL A 121 -8.61 15.50 12.80
N ARG A 122 -7.93 15.81 13.91
CA ARG A 122 -8.56 16.52 15.03
C ARG A 122 -9.15 17.85 14.59
N VAL A 123 -8.39 18.65 13.83
CA VAL A 123 -8.86 19.94 13.29
C VAL A 123 -10.07 19.71 12.37
N LEU A 124 -9.99 18.77 11.43
CA LEU A 124 -11.08 18.49 10.50
C LEU A 124 -12.35 18.03 11.23
N CYS A 125 -12.23 17.13 12.21
CA CYS A 125 -13.35 16.65 13.02
C CYS A 125 -13.92 17.73 13.96
N GLN A 126 -13.11 18.67 14.44
CA GLN A 126 -13.56 19.77 15.29
C GLN A 126 -14.39 20.80 14.51
N TYR A 127 -13.95 21.17 13.31
CA TYR A 127 -14.58 22.25 12.54
C TYR A 127 -15.59 21.77 11.51
N LEU A 128 -15.56 20.49 11.11
CA LEU A 128 -16.45 19.88 10.10
C LEU A 128 -16.59 20.75 8.84
N PRO A 129 -15.47 21.01 8.13
CA PRO A 129 -15.48 21.90 6.97
C PRO A 129 -16.40 21.37 5.87
N GLN A 130 -17.01 22.28 5.12
CA GLN A 130 -18.03 21.94 4.11
C GLN A 130 -17.48 21.84 2.69
N SER A 131 -16.31 22.43 2.44
CA SER A 131 -15.61 22.37 1.16
C SER A 131 -14.12 22.10 1.36
N ARG A 132 -13.46 21.69 0.28
CA ARG A 132 -12.01 21.46 0.28
C ARG A 132 -11.24 22.71 0.66
N GLU A 133 -11.63 23.87 0.15
CA GLU A 133 -10.98 25.14 0.41
C GLU A 133 -11.11 25.54 1.88
N ASP A 134 -12.28 25.30 2.50
CA ASP A 134 -12.48 25.50 3.94
C ASP A 134 -11.60 24.52 4.73
N ALA A 135 -11.55 23.23 4.35
CA ALA A 135 -10.67 22.26 5.00
C ALA A 135 -9.18 22.65 4.93
N GLU A 136 -8.70 23.05 3.76
CA GLU A 136 -7.32 23.54 3.58
C GLU A 136 -7.06 24.81 4.40
N ALA A 137 -8.02 25.74 4.47
CA ALA A 137 -7.89 26.95 5.31
C ALA A 137 -7.79 26.59 6.79
N ARG A 138 -8.67 25.73 7.31
CA ARG A 138 -8.64 25.29 8.72
C ARG A 138 -7.33 24.60 9.08
N VAL A 139 -6.84 23.71 8.22
CA VAL A 139 -5.57 23.02 8.43
C VAL A 139 -4.39 23.98 8.35
N SER A 140 -4.40 24.90 7.39
CA SER A 140 -3.36 25.92 7.25
C SER A 140 -3.30 26.86 8.45
N ASP A 141 -4.45 27.27 9.00
CA ASP A 141 -4.52 28.14 10.17
C ASP A 141 -3.98 27.46 11.43
N ALA A 142 -4.23 26.16 11.58
CA ALA A 142 -3.80 25.39 12.74
C ALA A 142 -2.32 24.95 12.67
N MET A 143 -1.86 24.51 11.50
CA MET A 143 -0.56 23.82 11.35
C MET A 143 0.42 24.53 10.41
N GLY A 144 -0.03 25.56 9.72
CA GLY A 144 0.73 26.28 8.71
C GLY A 144 0.66 25.60 7.33
N LYS A 145 0.78 26.44 6.30
CA LYS A 145 0.64 26.05 4.90
C LYS A 145 1.66 24.99 4.43
N ARG A 146 2.85 24.96 5.04
CA ARG A 146 3.93 24.02 4.68
C ARG A 146 3.50 22.55 4.79
N VAL A 147 2.66 22.20 5.77
CA VAL A 147 2.19 20.82 5.96
C VAL A 147 1.34 20.36 4.79
N LEU A 148 0.42 21.22 4.32
CA LEU A 148 -0.38 20.96 3.12
C LEU A 148 0.47 20.89 1.86
N GLU A 149 1.42 21.81 1.70
CA GLU A 149 2.34 21.80 0.56
C GLU A 149 3.16 20.50 0.48
N MET A 150 3.62 19.99 1.62
CA MET A 150 4.30 18.69 1.71
C MET A 150 3.36 17.54 1.33
N LEU A 151 2.17 17.48 1.93
CA LEU A 151 1.16 16.46 1.61
C LEU A 151 0.82 16.43 0.12
N TRP A 152 0.60 17.59 -0.49
CA TRP A 152 0.26 17.69 -1.91
C TRP A 152 1.44 17.45 -2.85
N SER A 153 2.68 17.50 -2.37
CA SER A 153 3.87 17.18 -3.17
C SER A 153 4.07 15.66 -3.34
N GLU A 154 3.36 14.85 -2.57
CA GLU A 154 3.46 13.39 -2.60
C GLU A 154 2.74 12.79 -3.81
N ASN A 155 3.49 12.16 -4.72
CA ASN A 155 2.93 11.59 -5.95
C ASN A 155 1.88 10.50 -5.71
N HIS A 156 2.05 9.67 -4.66
CA HIS A 156 1.13 8.54 -4.40
C HIS A 156 -0.24 8.99 -3.92
N VAL A 157 -0.34 10.17 -3.30
CA VAL A 157 -1.62 10.78 -2.90
C VAL A 157 -2.50 10.96 -4.14
N HIS A 158 -1.95 11.52 -5.23
CA HIS A 158 -2.71 11.83 -6.45
C HIS A 158 -3.16 10.61 -7.26
N ILE A 159 -2.61 9.43 -6.98
CA ILE A 159 -2.97 8.19 -7.69
C ILE A 159 -4.31 7.64 -7.19
N ALA A 160 -4.69 7.93 -5.94
CA ALA A 160 -5.89 7.39 -5.32
C ALA A 160 -7.16 7.80 -6.10
N PRO A 161 -8.12 6.87 -6.34
CA PRO A 161 -9.32 7.14 -7.14
C PRO A 161 -10.15 8.34 -6.66
N CYS A 162 -10.30 8.50 -5.34
CA CYS A 162 -11.03 9.62 -4.73
C CYS A 162 -10.42 11.00 -5.03
N MET A 163 -9.16 11.06 -5.47
CA MET A 163 -8.52 12.32 -5.88
C MET A 163 -8.95 12.77 -7.28
N LYS A 164 -9.30 11.80 -8.15
CA LYS A 164 -9.75 12.08 -9.52
C LYS A 164 -11.22 12.49 -9.59
N GLN A 165 -12.00 12.17 -8.55
CA GLN A 165 -13.41 12.53 -8.42
C GLN A 165 -13.63 13.32 -7.13
N PRO A 166 -13.27 14.61 -7.09
CA PRO A 166 -13.47 15.44 -5.91
C PRO A 166 -14.94 15.44 -5.47
N GLN A 167 -15.17 15.49 -4.16
CA GLN A 167 -16.50 15.52 -3.54
C GLN A 167 -17.35 14.24 -3.68
N ASN A 168 -16.81 13.15 -4.24
CA ASN A 168 -17.47 11.84 -4.19
C ASN A 168 -17.35 11.23 -2.78
N VAL A 169 -18.38 11.44 -1.96
CA VAL A 169 -18.43 11.01 -0.55
C VAL A 169 -18.27 9.51 -0.41
N GLU A 170 -19.04 8.72 -1.17
CA GLU A 170 -19.01 7.25 -1.09
C GLU A 170 -17.62 6.70 -1.43
N MET A 171 -17.03 7.16 -2.53
CA MET A 171 -15.69 6.74 -2.94
C MET A 171 -14.61 7.14 -1.92
N THR A 172 -14.75 8.32 -1.31
CA THR A 172 -13.84 8.79 -0.26
C THR A 172 -13.94 7.89 0.96
N ILE A 173 -15.15 7.60 1.46
CA ILE A 173 -15.38 6.71 2.60
C ILE A 173 -14.78 5.34 2.33
N MET A 174 -15.08 4.73 1.17
CA MET A 174 -14.53 3.43 0.79
C MET A 174 -13.00 3.44 0.74
N THR A 175 -12.40 4.51 0.24
CA THR A 175 -10.93 4.64 0.15
C THR A 175 -10.31 4.76 1.55
N VAL A 176 -10.85 5.63 2.40
CA VAL A 176 -10.34 5.82 3.77
C VAL A 176 -10.49 4.54 4.57
N GLN A 177 -11.66 3.89 4.55
CA GLN A 177 -11.87 2.61 5.25
C GLN A 177 -10.91 1.52 4.77
N ALA A 178 -10.68 1.42 3.46
CA ALA A 178 -9.75 0.43 2.92
C ALA A 178 -8.31 0.68 3.41
N GLU A 179 -7.86 1.94 3.47
CA GLU A 179 -6.52 2.25 3.97
C GLU A 179 -6.39 2.06 5.49
N VAL A 180 -7.41 2.45 6.28
CA VAL A 180 -7.48 2.20 7.73
C VAL A 180 -7.43 0.70 8.02
N GLN A 181 -8.19 -0.13 7.30
CA GLN A 181 -8.16 -1.59 7.45
C GLN A 181 -6.79 -2.18 7.11
N LYS A 182 -6.15 -1.71 6.03
CA LYS A 182 -4.79 -2.17 5.66
C LYS A 182 -3.78 -1.80 6.74
N LEU A 183 -3.87 -0.60 7.32
CA LEU A 183 -3.04 -0.18 8.46
C LEU A 183 -3.28 -1.08 9.68
N ALA A 184 -4.53 -1.32 10.05
CA ALA A 184 -4.89 -2.17 11.19
C ALA A 184 -4.35 -3.61 11.04
N ILE A 185 -4.50 -4.21 9.85
CA ILE A 185 -3.99 -5.56 9.56
C ILE A 185 -2.46 -5.59 9.64
N GLN A 186 -1.79 -4.58 9.06
CA GLN A 186 -0.33 -4.49 9.09
C GLN A 186 0.21 -4.35 10.52
N ARG A 187 -0.39 -3.47 11.32
CA ARG A 187 -0.01 -3.23 12.71
C ARG A 187 -0.31 -4.44 13.60
N GLY A 188 -1.48 -5.07 13.41
CA GLY A 188 -1.84 -6.30 14.12
C GLY A 188 -0.83 -7.42 13.86
N LEU A 189 -0.47 -7.65 12.58
CA LEU A 189 0.56 -8.64 12.24
C LEU A 189 1.94 -8.30 12.86
N ALA A 190 2.31 -7.02 12.87
CA ALA A 190 3.57 -6.59 13.47
C ALA A 190 3.60 -6.83 14.99
N ALA A 191 2.49 -6.55 15.68
CA ALA A 191 2.36 -6.77 17.12
C ALA A 191 2.42 -8.26 17.50
N GLU A 192 1.71 -9.13 16.77
CA GLU A 192 1.75 -10.59 17.00
C GLU A 192 3.16 -11.16 16.77
N LEU A 193 3.85 -10.68 15.74
CA LEU A 193 5.23 -11.08 15.45
C LEU A 193 6.19 -10.60 16.53
N GLU A 194 6.00 -9.39 17.05
CA GLU A 194 6.80 -8.84 18.13
C GLU A 194 6.61 -9.62 19.44
N GLU A 195 5.37 -10.00 19.78
CA GLU A 195 5.05 -10.82 20.95
C GLU A 195 5.78 -12.17 20.88
N VAL A 196 5.67 -12.88 19.75
CA VAL A 196 6.39 -14.15 19.53
C VAL A 196 7.90 -13.96 19.55
N SER A 197 8.43 -12.84 19.05
CA SER A 197 9.87 -12.58 19.06
C SER A 197 10.44 -12.31 20.46
N ARG A 198 9.60 -11.86 21.41
CA ARG A 198 9.98 -11.55 22.79
C ARG A 198 9.84 -12.77 23.70
N GLY A 199 8.99 -13.74 23.36
CA GLY A 199 8.84 -15.00 24.07
C GLY A 199 10.03 -15.95 23.89
N SER A 200 10.12 -16.97 24.75
CA SER A 200 11.06 -18.09 24.55
C SER A 200 10.48 -19.08 23.53
N GLU A 201 11.33 -19.92 22.91
CA GLU A 201 10.85 -20.99 22.01
C GLU A 201 9.86 -21.96 22.69
N GLN A 202 9.88 -22.03 24.03
CA GLN A 202 8.96 -22.85 24.83
C GLN A 202 7.57 -22.19 25.02
N ASP A 203 7.44 -20.89 24.74
CA ASP A 203 6.20 -20.12 24.89
C ASP A 203 5.36 -20.07 23.59
N ILE A 204 5.89 -20.60 22.48
CA ILE A 204 5.17 -20.64 21.20
C ILE A 204 4.16 -21.79 21.22
N ASP A 205 2.89 -21.45 21.40
CA ASP A 205 1.78 -22.39 21.37
C ASP A 205 1.03 -22.40 20.01
N ASP A 206 0.12 -23.35 19.85
CA ASP A 206 -0.73 -23.47 18.66
C ASP A 206 -1.61 -22.21 18.44
N THR A 207 -1.97 -21.51 19.52
CA THR A 207 -2.74 -20.25 19.46
C THR A 207 -1.93 -19.15 18.75
N SER A 208 -0.65 -19.02 19.09
CA SER A 208 0.28 -18.03 18.52
C SER A 208 0.48 -18.28 17.02
N VAL A 209 0.65 -19.56 16.64
CA VAL A 209 0.75 -19.97 15.22
C VAL A 209 -0.54 -19.64 14.47
N TRP A 210 -1.70 -19.90 15.07
CA TRP A 210 -3.00 -19.59 14.46
C TRP A 210 -3.20 -18.09 14.26
N ARG A 211 -2.87 -17.25 15.26
CA ARG A 211 -2.98 -15.78 15.16
C ARG A 211 -2.10 -15.21 14.05
N ILE A 212 -0.84 -15.63 13.98
CA ILE A 212 0.08 -15.20 12.91
C ILE A 212 -0.43 -15.65 11.53
N THR A 213 -0.86 -16.92 11.41
CA THR A 213 -1.38 -17.45 10.14
C THR A 213 -2.58 -16.62 9.68
N ARG A 214 -3.52 -16.35 10.59
CA ARG A 214 -4.71 -15.54 10.31
C ARG A 214 -4.38 -14.10 9.93
N ALA A 215 -3.41 -13.48 10.62
CA ALA A 215 -2.97 -12.12 10.31
C ALA A 215 -2.26 -12.03 8.94
N VAL A 216 -1.46 -13.04 8.59
CA VAL A 216 -0.83 -13.16 7.26
C VAL A 216 -1.88 -13.38 6.17
N GLU A 217 -2.87 -14.23 6.42
CA GLU A 217 -4.00 -14.44 5.50
C GLU A 217 -4.77 -13.15 5.25
N ALA A 218 -5.13 -12.41 6.31
CA ALA A 218 -5.81 -11.11 6.19
C ALA A 218 -4.98 -10.12 5.35
N LYS A 219 -3.67 -10.05 5.59
CA LYS A 219 -2.75 -9.20 4.80
C LYS A 219 -2.74 -9.62 3.33
N ASN A 220 -2.64 -10.91 3.04
CA ASN A 220 -2.63 -11.42 1.67
C ASN A 220 -3.95 -11.13 0.94
N THR A 221 -5.09 -11.25 1.62
CA THR A 221 -6.40 -10.92 1.04
C THR A 221 -6.51 -9.43 0.69
N THR A 222 -5.92 -8.52 1.49
CA THR A 222 -5.90 -7.09 1.15
C THR A 222 -4.94 -6.71 0.02
N LEU A 223 -3.89 -7.50 -0.20
CA LEU A 223 -2.92 -7.31 -1.29
C LEU A 223 -3.39 -7.95 -2.60
N ALA A 224 -4.22 -8.99 -2.51
CA ALA A 224 -4.89 -9.51 -3.68
C ALA A 224 -5.70 -8.36 -4.28
N PRO A 225 -5.44 -7.98 -5.56
CA PRO A 225 -6.35 -7.08 -6.23
C PRO A 225 -7.71 -7.75 -6.13
N THR A 226 -8.69 -7.05 -5.56
CA THR A 226 -10.09 -7.39 -5.72
C THR A 226 -10.39 -7.26 -7.21
N SER A 227 -9.96 -8.25 -8.00
CA SER A 227 -10.15 -8.37 -9.45
C SER A 227 -11.57 -8.85 -9.75
N GLU A 228 -12.51 -8.37 -8.96
CA GLU A 228 -13.88 -8.16 -9.36
C GLU A 228 -14.13 -6.72 -8.99
N ASP A 229 -13.72 -5.87 -9.93
CA ASP A 229 -14.20 -4.52 -10.12
C ASP A 229 -15.70 -4.52 -9.75
N LYS A 230 -16.04 -4.06 -8.54
CA LYS A 230 -17.42 -3.68 -8.19
C LYS A 230 -17.74 -2.40 -8.96
N ALA A 231 -17.53 -2.40 -10.27
CA ALA A 231 -18.17 -1.49 -11.17
C ALA A 231 -19.66 -1.62 -10.86
N ALA A 232 -20.30 -0.53 -10.45
CA ALA A 232 -21.74 -0.49 -10.36
C ALA A 232 -22.28 -0.88 -11.74
N TYR A 233 -22.85 -2.09 -11.84
CA TYR A 233 -23.46 -2.57 -13.07
C TYR A 233 -24.90 -2.07 -13.10
N ASP A 234 -25.27 -1.34 -14.13
CA ASP A 234 -26.66 -1.04 -14.44
C ASP A 234 -27.24 -2.18 -15.27
N MET A 235 -28.53 -2.49 -15.11
CA MET A 235 -29.25 -3.33 -16.06
C MET A 235 -29.76 -2.46 -17.22
N ALA A 236 -29.45 -2.87 -18.44
CA ALA A 236 -30.06 -2.32 -19.64
C ALA A 236 -31.50 -2.83 -19.83
N ASP A 237 -32.27 -2.17 -20.69
CA ASP A 237 -33.67 -2.54 -20.98
C ASP A 237 -33.85 -3.96 -21.53
N ASN A 238 -32.79 -4.58 -22.04
CA ASN A 238 -32.75 -5.97 -22.49
C ASN A 238 -32.28 -6.97 -21.41
N GLY A 239 -32.06 -6.52 -20.18
CA GLY A 239 -31.61 -7.33 -19.04
C GLY A 239 -30.10 -7.62 -18.99
N ALA A 240 -29.30 -7.10 -19.92
CA ALA A 240 -27.85 -7.24 -19.88
C ALA A 240 -27.23 -6.33 -18.81
N ARG A 241 -26.22 -6.83 -18.09
CA ARG A 241 -25.42 -6.03 -17.14
C ARG A 241 -24.43 -5.17 -17.92
N ILE A 242 -24.51 -3.86 -17.78
CA ILE A 242 -23.62 -2.89 -18.42
C ILE A 242 -22.82 -2.16 -17.34
N ASN A 243 -21.52 -1.97 -17.57
CA ASN A 243 -20.68 -1.18 -16.69
C ASN A 243 -21.09 0.30 -16.75
N ARG A 244 -21.39 0.93 -15.60
CA ARG A 244 -21.86 2.32 -15.54
C ARG A 244 -20.88 3.31 -16.20
N SER A 245 -19.57 3.06 -16.12
CA SER A 245 -18.57 3.91 -16.78
C SER A 245 -18.61 3.82 -18.31
N GLU A 246 -18.97 2.67 -18.88
CA GLU A 246 -19.18 2.49 -20.32
C GLU A 246 -20.48 3.17 -20.78
N LYS A 247 -21.54 3.09 -19.97
CA LYS A 247 -22.82 3.77 -20.24
C LYS A 247 -22.65 5.29 -20.26
N ASP A 248 -21.99 5.86 -19.27
CA ASP A 248 -21.73 7.31 -19.20
C ASP A 248 -20.85 7.78 -20.38
N GLY A 249 -19.87 6.97 -20.78
CA GLY A 249 -19.04 7.24 -21.95
C GLY A 249 -19.82 7.19 -23.26
N TRP A 250 -20.74 6.24 -23.39
CA TRP A 250 -21.62 6.10 -24.55
C TRP A 250 -22.65 7.23 -24.65
N GLU A 251 -23.25 7.65 -23.52
CA GLU A 251 -24.17 8.79 -23.47
C GLU A 251 -23.48 10.11 -23.89
N LYS A 252 -22.22 10.31 -23.45
CA LYS A 252 -21.41 11.44 -23.91
C LYS A 252 -21.23 11.45 -25.42
N LEU A 253 -20.84 10.31 -26.01
CA LEU A 253 -20.67 10.19 -27.46
C LEU A 253 -21.99 10.44 -28.21
N LEU A 254 -23.12 9.94 -27.70
CA LEU A 254 -24.43 10.21 -28.29
C LEU A 254 -24.80 11.69 -28.26
N SER A 255 -24.49 12.39 -27.17
CA SER A 255 -24.76 13.82 -27.05
C SER A 255 -23.93 14.66 -28.04
N GLU A 256 -22.70 14.24 -28.33
CA GLU A 256 -21.83 14.88 -29.32
C GLU A 256 -22.29 14.61 -30.76
N ILE A 257 -22.99 13.49 -31.00
CA ILE A 257 -23.47 13.08 -32.33
C ILE A 257 -24.84 13.69 -32.67
N SER A 258 -25.49 14.46 -31.79
CA SER A 258 -26.80 15.05 -32.10
C SER A 258 -26.72 16.03 -33.28
N PHE A 259 -27.25 15.55 -34.41
CA PHE A 259 -27.19 16.13 -35.75
C PHE A 259 -27.67 17.59 -35.81
N SER A 260 -26.80 18.48 -36.29
CA SER A 260 -27.19 19.77 -36.85
C SER A 260 -28.15 19.53 -38.03
N LYS A 261 -29.45 19.70 -37.79
CA LYS A 261 -30.47 19.62 -38.82
C LYS A 261 -30.33 20.83 -39.75
N GLU A 262 -29.63 20.67 -40.87
CA GLU A 262 -29.64 21.65 -41.97
C GLU A 262 -31.07 21.81 -42.46
N LYS A 263 -31.65 23.00 -42.26
CA LYS A 263 -32.90 23.41 -42.90
C LYS A 263 -32.61 23.71 -44.38
N LYS A 264 -33.24 22.96 -45.28
CA LYS A 264 -33.55 23.41 -46.64
C LYS A 264 -35.00 23.89 -46.67
#